data_AF-A0A366W6V0-F1
#
_entry.id   AF-A0A366W6V0-F1
#
_cell.length_a   1.000
_cell.length_b   1.000
_cell.length_c   1.000
_cell.angle_alpha   90.00
_cell.angle_beta   90.00
_cell.angle_gamma   90.00
#
_symmetry.space_group_name_H-M   'P 1'
#
loop_
_entity.id
_entity.type
_entity.pdbx_description
1 polymer ?
#
loop_
_entity_poly.entity_id
_entity_poly.type
_entity_poly.pdbx_seq_one_letter_code
_entity_poly.pdbx_strand_id
1 'polypeptide(L)'
;MELAMENWGYARVSTNVDRQAATWNNQSDLLMQVGATNIFKEESSAGHHRPIFEDMIEQAMDRAEQTGQPVNIHITKMDRAFRDIEHAIKTVKRSYKHKVLFTLHDIAKTPLDPTDAAQSLHFHVLAAIGQFEKNRFAERRAVGIAKAKADGKYKGRAPTARAKTADVLALHARSFKAPEIATQLSIGVASVYRILADHKATQSA
;
A
#
# COMPACT_ATOMS: atom_id res chain seq x y z
N MET A 1 14.30 30.73 23.43
CA MET A 1 14.82 30.15 22.17
C MET A 1 13.78 29.15 21.72
N GLU A 2 12.99 29.50 20.72
CA GLU A 2 12.07 28.55 20.07
C GLU A 2 12.95 27.45 19.46
N LEU A 3 12.82 26.21 19.92
CA LEU A 3 13.60 25.10 19.38
C LEU A 3 13.20 24.95 17.91
N ALA A 4 14.16 25.18 17.00
CA ALA A 4 13.93 24.97 15.57
C ALA A 4 13.47 23.52 15.36
N MET A 5 12.28 23.36 14.79
CA MET A 5 11.66 22.07 14.51
C MET A 5 12.10 21.61 13.12
N GLU A 6 12.68 20.41 13.02
CA GLU A 6 13.08 19.84 11.74
C GLU A 6 11.86 19.20 11.06
N ASN A 7 11.54 19.58 9.82
CA ASN A 7 10.36 19.08 9.12
C ASN A 7 10.76 17.98 8.15
N TRP A 8 10.16 16.80 8.32
CA TRP A 8 10.31 15.65 7.41
C TRP A 8 8.97 15.37 6.72
N GLY A 9 9.00 14.63 5.61
CA GLY A 9 7.82 14.34 4.81
C GLY A 9 7.72 12.86 4.47
N TYR A 10 6.51 12.31 4.49
CA TYR A 10 6.26 10.95 4.04
C TYR A 10 5.12 10.92 3.02
N ALA A 11 5.39 10.30 1.87
CA ALA A 11 4.44 10.15 0.78
C ALA A 11 4.39 8.70 0.31
N ARG A 12 3.17 8.19 0.16
CA ARG A 12 2.93 6.81 -0.30
C ARG A 12 2.08 6.80 -1.56
N VAL A 13 2.53 6.06 -2.57
CA VAL A 13 1.81 5.89 -3.84
C VAL A 13 1.57 4.41 -4.14
N SER A 14 0.44 4.12 -4.80
CA SER A 14 0.11 2.76 -5.24
C SER A 14 0.78 2.47 -6.58
N THR A 15 1.18 1.21 -6.81
CA THR A 15 1.82 0.74 -8.06
C THR A 15 0.94 0.81 -9.32
N ASN A 16 -0.29 1.32 -9.25
CA ASN A 16 -1.15 1.47 -10.42
C ASN A 16 -0.76 2.73 -11.21
N VAL A 17 -0.08 2.52 -12.34
CA VAL A 17 0.71 3.52 -13.09
C VAL A 17 -0.10 4.76 -13.52
N ASP A 18 -1.36 4.57 -13.92
CA ASP A 18 -2.20 5.64 -14.50
C ASP A 18 -2.63 6.73 -13.49
N ARG A 19 -2.45 6.51 -12.18
CA ARG A 19 -2.76 7.50 -11.12
C ARG A 19 -1.52 8.00 -10.37
N GLN A 20 -0.32 7.54 -10.72
CA GLN A 20 0.89 7.80 -9.92
C GLN A 20 1.36 9.26 -9.99
N ALA A 21 1.47 9.84 -11.20
CA ALA A 21 2.08 11.16 -11.36
C ALA A 21 1.30 12.25 -10.59
N ALA A 22 -0.02 12.30 -10.77
CA ALA A 22 -0.86 13.27 -10.06
C ALA A 22 -0.91 13.03 -8.55
N THR A 23 -0.88 11.77 -8.10
CA THR A 23 -0.91 11.46 -6.65
C THR A 23 0.43 11.73 -5.97
N TRP A 24 1.54 11.58 -6.70
CA TRP A 24 2.88 11.92 -6.22
C TRP A 24 3.07 13.44 -6.18
N ASN A 25 2.84 14.13 -7.29
CA ASN A 25 3.08 15.58 -7.41
C ASN A 25 2.32 16.33 -6.32
N ASN A 26 1.03 16.05 -6.14
CA ASN A 26 0.23 16.69 -5.09
C ASN A 26 0.76 16.45 -3.67
N GLN A 27 1.34 15.28 -3.39
CA GLN A 27 1.93 15.01 -2.08
C GLN A 27 3.27 15.71 -1.93
N SER A 28 4.11 15.64 -2.96
CA SER A 28 5.45 16.24 -2.93
C SER A 28 5.38 17.77 -2.84
N ASP A 29 4.47 18.39 -3.59
CA ASP A 29 4.29 19.85 -3.59
C ASP A 29 3.88 20.35 -2.19
N LEU A 30 2.93 19.66 -1.54
CA LEU A 30 2.53 19.97 -0.18
C LEU A 30 3.71 19.82 0.80
N LEU A 31 4.47 18.73 0.69
CA LEU A 31 5.62 18.47 1.58
C LEU A 31 6.74 19.50 1.39
N MET A 32 7.01 19.91 0.16
CA MET A 32 7.95 21.01 -0.12
C MET A 32 7.44 22.34 0.42
N GLN A 33 6.15 22.63 0.28
CA GLN A 33 5.53 23.87 0.76
C GLN A 33 5.63 24.03 2.29
N VAL A 34 5.56 22.93 3.04
CA VAL A 34 5.71 22.95 4.51
C VAL A 34 7.18 22.94 4.95
N GLY A 35 8.12 23.02 4.01
CA GLY A 35 9.55 23.08 4.31
C GLY A 35 10.13 21.73 4.73
N ALA A 36 9.56 20.60 4.29
CA ALA A 36 10.12 19.30 4.58
C ALA A 36 11.49 19.15 3.90
N THR A 37 12.55 18.98 4.68
CA THR A 37 13.93 18.85 4.20
C THR A 37 14.28 17.41 3.83
N ASN A 38 13.60 16.44 4.44
CA ASN A 38 13.80 15.02 4.19
C ASN A 38 12.47 14.36 3.80
N ILE A 39 12.33 13.94 2.54
CA ILE A 39 11.08 13.38 1.99
C ILE A 39 11.26 11.90 1.65
N PHE A 40 10.50 11.06 2.34
CA PHE A 40 10.48 9.61 2.17
C PHE A 40 9.35 9.21 1.25
N LYS A 41 9.68 8.45 0.21
CA LYS A 41 8.74 7.92 -0.78
C LYS A 41 8.58 6.41 -0.59
N GLU A 42 7.34 5.95 -0.45
CA GLU A 42 7.04 4.53 -0.41
C GLU A 42 6.10 4.12 -1.57
N GLU A 43 6.54 3.11 -2.32
CA GLU A 43 5.76 2.50 -3.40
C GLU A 43 5.34 1.08 -2.99
N SER A 44 4.03 0.80 -3.02
CA SER A 44 3.52 -0.50 -2.57
C SER A 44 2.28 -0.96 -3.35
N SER A 45 2.29 -2.24 -3.74
CA SER A 45 1.14 -2.95 -4.29
C SER A 45 0.32 -3.58 -3.15
N ALA A 46 -0.58 -2.79 -2.57
CA ALA A 46 -1.56 -3.27 -1.59
C ALA A 46 -0.98 -4.03 -0.37
N GLY A 47 0.28 -3.75 0.03
CA GLY A 47 0.91 -4.34 1.19
C GLY A 47 0.48 -3.68 2.51
N HIS A 48 0.33 -4.49 3.56
CA HIS A 48 0.11 -4.01 4.93
C HIS A 48 1.41 -3.52 5.59
N HIS A 49 2.55 -4.05 5.18
CA HIS A 49 3.86 -3.67 5.71
C HIS A 49 4.34 -2.36 5.06
N ARG A 50 4.93 -1.47 5.87
CA ARG A 50 5.38 -0.13 5.48
C ARG A 50 6.82 0.10 5.97
N PRO A 51 7.81 -0.58 5.37
CA PRO A 51 9.17 -0.58 5.90
C PRO A 51 9.80 0.82 5.88
N ILE A 52 9.62 1.58 4.80
CA ILE A 52 10.16 2.94 4.68
C ILE A 52 9.54 3.87 5.73
N PHE A 53 8.24 3.72 6.01
CA PHE A 53 7.59 4.48 7.07
C PHE A 53 8.16 4.18 8.47
N GLU A 54 8.32 2.89 8.81
CA GLU A 54 8.85 2.51 10.12
C GLU A 54 10.34 2.90 10.25
N ASP A 55 11.15 2.65 9.22
CA ASP A 55 12.57 3.02 9.20
C ASP A 55 12.77 4.54 9.32
N MET A 56 11.90 5.33 8.67
CA MET A 56 11.91 6.78 8.80
C MET A 56 11.61 7.22 10.24
N ILE A 57 10.65 6.58 10.91
CA ILE A 57 10.30 6.92 12.29
C ILE A 57 11.50 6.66 13.20
N GLU A 58 12.16 5.50 13.07
CA GLU A 58 13.34 5.18 13.87
C GLU A 58 14.47 6.20 13.60
N GLN A 59 14.73 6.52 12.33
CA GLN A 59 15.69 7.57 11.96
C GLN A 59 15.35 8.95 12.56
N ALA A 60 14.07 9.31 12.60
CA ALA A 60 13.62 10.56 13.20
C ALA A 60 13.81 10.58 14.72
N MET A 61 13.60 9.44 15.39
CA MET A 61 13.84 9.31 16.82
C MET A 61 15.33 9.46 17.15
N ASP A 62 16.19 8.75 16.42
CA ASP A 62 17.65 8.86 16.55
C ASP A 62 18.11 10.31 16.30
N ARG A 63 17.57 10.96 15.26
CA ARG A 63 17.88 12.35 14.91
C ARG A 63 17.48 13.32 16.02
N ALA A 64 16.29 13.16 16.58
CA ALA A 64 15.80 14.01 17.65
C ALA A 64 16.59 13.83 18.95
N GLU A 65 17.06 12.62 19.22
CA GLU A 65 17.93 12.32 20.35
C GLU A 65 19.33 12.96 20.17
N GLN A 66 19.94 12.79 18.99
CA GLN A 66 21.28 13.33 18.68
C GLN A 66 21.33 14.86 18.69
N THR A 67 20.31 15.52 18.13
CA THR A 67 20.29 16.98 17.98
C THR A 67 19.61 17.69 19.15
N GLY A 68 18.82 16.95 19.95
CA GLY A 68 17.94 17.49 20.97
C GLY A 68 16.72 18.26 20.42
N GLN A 69 16.61 18.45 19.10
CA GLN A 69 15.56 19.18 18.42
C GLN A 69 14.39 18.26 18.05
N PRO A 70 13.13 18.74 18.13
CA PRO A 70 12.00 17.94 17.69
C PRO A 70 11.99 17.75 16.16
N VAL A 71 11.57 16.57 15.72
CA VAL A 71 11.33 16.27 14.30
C VAL A 71 9.82 16.16 14.07
N ASN A 72 9.29 16.93 13.13
CA ASN A 72 7.87 16.86 12.74
C ASN A 72 7.72 16.20 11.38
N ILE A 73 7.01 15.08 11.36
CA ILE A 73 6.76 14.29 10.16
C ILE A 73 5.42 14.72 9.56
N HIS A 74 5.48 15.34 8.38
CA HIS A 74 4.33 15.75 7.61
C HIS A 74 3.82 14.61 6.73
N ILE A 75 2.52 14.36 6.81
CA ILE A 75 1.82 13.36 6.00
C ILE A 75 0.57 14.02 5.42
N THR A 76 0.31 13.76 4.14
CA THR A 76 -0.82 14.38 3.43
C THR A 76 -2.17 13.86 3.91
N LYS A 77 -2.28 12.54 4.13
CA LYS A 77 -3.48 11.89 4.65
C LYS A 77 -3.17 10.74 5.60
N MET A 78 -4.00 10.53 6.62
CA MET A 78 -3.79 9.50 7.65
C MET A 78 -3.64 8.09 7.06
N ASP A 79 -4.44 7.73 6.05
CA ASP A 79 -4.42 6.39 5.43
C ASP A 79 -3.12 6.09 4.66
N ARG A 80 -2.39 7.14 4.27
CA ARG A 80 -1.10 7.04 3.58
C ARG A 80 0.02 6.57 4.48
N ALA A 81 -0.03 6.88 5.78
CA ALA A 81 0.96 6.49 6.77
C ALA A 81 0.50 5.34 7.68
N PHE A 82 -0.75 5.37 8.16
CA PHE A 82 -1.24 4.40 9.14
C PHE A 82 -2.18 3.37 8.54
N ARG A 83 -2.18 2.17 9.14
CA ARG A 83 -3.01 1.03 8.69
C ARG A 83 -4.47 1.20 9.10
N ASP A 84 -4.65 1.71 10.30
CA ASP A 84 -5.90 1.96 11.00
C ASP A 84 -5.64 3.00 12.11
N ILE A 85 -6.69 3.36 12.83
CA ILE A 85 -6.65 4.33 13.93
C ILE A 85 -5.76 3.84 15.07
N GLU A 86 -5.83 2.55 15.41
CA GLU A 86 -5.08 1.98 16.53
C GLU A 86 -3.58 2.09 16.26
N HIS A 87 -3.16 1.78 15.03
CA HIS A 87 -1.82 1.99 14.53
C HIS A 87 -1.42 3.46 14.65
N ALA A 88 -2.27 4.38 14.20
CA ALA A 88 -1.98 5.81 14.27
C ALA A 88 -1.77 6.29 15.71
N ILE A 89 -2.67 5.95 16.64
CA ILE A 89 -2.56 6.32 18.05
C ILE A 89 -1.29 5.74 18.68
N LYS A 90 -1.00 4.45 18.45
CA LYS A 90 0.18 3.79 19.01
C LYS A 90 1.47 4.43 18.49
N THR A 91 1.56 4.67 17.17
CA THR A 91 2.73 5.28 16.55
C THR A 91 2.93 6.70 17.03
N VAL A 92 1.89 7.55 17.00
CA VAL A 92 1.98 8.95 17.48
C VAL A 92 2.43 9.01 18.94
N LYS A 93 1.84 8.19 19.82
CA LYS A 93 2.22 8.13 21.24
C LYS A 93 3.64 7.60 21.47
N ARG A 94 4.08 6.61 20.68
CA ARG A 94 5.45 6.07 20.74
C ARG A 94 6.45 7.16 20.37
N SER A 95 6.29 7.75 19.19
CA SER A 95 7.15 8.77 18.62
C SER A 95 7.24 10.05 19.46
N TYR A 96 6.13 10.48 20.05
CA TYR A 96 6.10 11.71 20.85
C TYR A 96 7.06 11.65 22.05
N LYS A 97 7.26 10.47 22.66
CA LYS A 97 8.22 10.27 23.76
C LYS A 97 9.67 10.57 23.36
N HIS A 98 9.96 10.50 22.06
CA HIS A 98 11.27 10.74 21.47
C HIS A 98 11.32 12.09 20.72
N LYS A 99 10.41 13.04 21.04
CA LYS A 99 10.29 14.35 20.38
C LYS A 99 10.02 14.26 18.87
N VAL A 100 9.42 13.15 18.42
CA VAL A 100 8.95 13.00 17.04
C VAL A 100 7.45 13.24 17.01
N LEU A 101 7.04 14.28 16.28
CA LEU A 101 5.65 14.69 16.12
C LEU A 101 5.15 14.35 14.71
N PHE A 102 3.82 14.37 14.54
CA PHE A 102 3.19 14.16 13.24
C PHE A 102 2.22 15.29 12.93
N THR A 103 2.27 15.80 11.70
CA THR A 103 1.25 16.69 11.13
C THR A 103 0.49 15.95 10.03
N LEU A 104 -0.78 15.65 10.27
CA LEU A 104 -1.66 14.96 9.32
C LEU A 104 -2.55 15.99 8.63
N HIS A 105 -2.19 16.37 7.40
CA HIS A 105 -2.75 17.55 6.73
C HIS A 105 -4.23 17.46 6.35
N ASP A 106 -4.82 16.28 6.39
CA ASP A 106 -6.25 16.00 6.25
C ASP A 106 -7.04 16.14 7.56
N ILE A 107 -6.35 16.20 8.70
CA ILE A 107 -6.92 16.27 10.04
C ILE A 107 -6.61 17.64 10.67
N ALA A 108 -5.34 18.04 10.71
CA ALA A 108 -4.89 19.28 11.35
C ALA A 108 -3.70 19.90 10.60
N LYS A 109 -3.58 21.23 10.69
CA LYS A 109 -2.43 21.98 10.15
C LYS A 109 -1.28 22.16 11.15
N THR A 110 -1.48 21.69 12.37
CA THR A 110 -0.50 21.75 13.46
C THR A 110 -0.02 20.34 13.80
N PRO A 111 1.19 20.19 14.38
CA PRO A 111 1.64 18.93 14.93
C PRO A 111 0.66 18.41 15.97
N LEU A 112 0.39 17.11 15.95
CA LEU A 112 -0.47 16.44 16.91
C LEU A 112 0.26 16.29 18.25
N ASP A 113 -0.34 16.86 19.29
CA ASP A 113 0.07 16.60 20.67
C ASP A 113 -0.87 15.57 21.33
N PRO A 114 -0.40 14.34 21.62
CA PRO A 114 -1.22 13.33 22.28
C PRO A 114 -1.39 13.56 23.79
N THR A 115 -0.69 14.54 24.38
CA THR A 115 -0.78 14.91 25.81
C THR A 115 -1.80 16.02 26.05
N ASP A 116 -2.08 16.84 25.04
CA ASP A 116 -3.17 17.81 25.08
C ASP A 116 -4.54 17.12 24.92
N ALA A 117 -5.44 17.34 25.89
CA ALA A 117 -6.72 16.64 25.91
C ALA A 117 -7.62 17.02 24.73
N ALA A 118 -7.58 18.28 24.28
CA ALA A 118 -8.42 18.76 23.19
C ALA A 118 -7.93 18.25 21.83
N GLN A 119 -6.62 18.35 21.56
CA GLN A 119 -6.00 17.80 20.36
C GLN A 119 -6.15 16.28 20.29
N SER A 120 -5.95 15.59 21.41
CA SER A 120 -6.15 14.15 21.50
C SER A 120 -7.60 13.78 21.18
N LEU A 121 -8.60 14.43 21.78
CA LEU A 121 -10.01 14.18 21.47
C LEU A 121 -10.31 14.41 19.98
N HIS A 122 -9.87 15.56 19.44
CA HIS A 122 -10.10 15.93 18.05
C HIS A 122 -9.51 14.90 17.07
N PHE A 123 -8.29 14.45 17.34
CA PHE A 123 -7.64 13.39 16.58
C PHE A 123 -8.42 12.08 16.62
N HIS A 124 -8.86 11.63 17.79
CA HIS A 124 -9.63 10.38 17.91
C HIS A 124 -10.98 10.45 17.16
N VAL A 125 -11.68 11.59 17.24
CA VAL A 125 -12.96 11.77 16.54
C VAL A 125 -12.78 11.74 15.02
N LEU A 126 -11.81 12.49 14.48
CA LEU A 126 -11.56 12.52 13.03
C LEU A 126 -11.05 11.18 12.51
N ALA A 127 -10.17 10.53 13.27
CA ALA A 127 -9.70 9.20 12.94
C ALA A 127 -10.86 8.18 12.90
N ALA A 128 -11.78 8.23 13.89
CA ALA A 128 -12.99 7.41 13.95
C ALA A 128 -13.89 7.59 12.73
N ILE A 129 -14.12 8.84 12.31
CA ILE A 129 -14.89 9.16 11.10
C ILE A 129 -14.23 8.56 9.85
N GLY A 130 -12.92 8.74 9.68
CA GLY A 130 -12.19 8.20 8.54
C GLY A 130 -12.27 6.67 8.45
N GLN A 131 -12.16 5.97 9.58
CA GLN A 131 -12.32 4.52 9.62
C GLN A 131 -13.76 4.07 9.33
N PHE A 132 -14.75 4.80 9.84
CA PHE A 132 -16.15 4.56 9.54
C PHE A 132 -16.43 4.65 8.04
N GLU A 133 -15.94 5.70 7.36
CA GLU A 133 -16.10 5.84 5.92
C GLU A 133 -15.44 4.70 5.14
N LYS A 134 -14.20 4.33 5.52
CA LYS A 134 -13.47 3.21 4.90
C LYS A 134 -14.24 1.89 5.05
N ASN A 135 -14.78 1.62 6.23
CA ASN A 135 -15.61 0.44 6.48
C ASN A 135 -16.88 0.46 5.63
N ARG A 136 -17.56 1.62 5.55
CA ARG A 136 -18.77 1.79 4.75
C ARG A 136 -18.52 1.60 3.24
N PHE A 137 -17.38 2.05 2.74
CA PHE A 137 -16.96 1.77 1.37
C PHE A 137 -16.71 0.28 1.13
N ALA A 138 -16.07 -0.42 2.08
CA ALA A 138 -15.82 -1.85 1.98
C ALA A 138 -17.13 -2.66 1.96
N GLU A 139 -18.11 -2.31 2.81
CA GLU A 139 -19.45 -2.91 2.80
C GLU A 139 -20.15 -2.74 1.45
N ARG A 140 -20.19 -1.51 0.92
CA ARG A 140 -20.82 -1.23 -0.39
C ARG A 140 -20.15 -2.02 -1.50
N ARG A 141 -18.81 -2.11 -1.47
CA ARG A 141 -18.06 -2.93 -2.43
C ARG A 141 -18.43 -4.41 -2.31
N ALA A 142 -18.54 -4.95 -1.10
CA ALA A 142 -18.93 -6.33 -0.87
C ALA A 142 -20.33 -6.64 -1.45
N VAL A 143 -21.31 -5.76 -1.23
CA VAL A 143 -22.65 -5.88 -1.82
C VAL A 143 -22.60 -5.85 -3.35
N GLY A 144 -21.83 -4.93 -3.93
CA GLY A 144 -21.62 -4.85 -5.38
C GLY A 144 -20.96 -6.11 -5.96
N ILE A 145 -19.95 -6.65 -5.28
CA ILE A 145 -19.29 -7.91 -5.65
C ILE A 145 -20.29 -9.07 -5.58
N ALA A 146 -21.10 -9.16 -4.51
CA ALA A 146 -22.10 -10.22 -4.35
C ALA A 146 -23.13 -10.18 -5.49
N LYS A 147 -23.63 -8.99 -5.84
CA LYS A 147 -24.54 -8.80 -6.99
C LYS A 147 -23.88 -9.20 -8.30
N ALA A 148 -22.67 -8.72 -8.58
CA ALA A 148 -21.95 -9.08 -9.81
C ALA A 148 -21.57 -10.57 -9.90
N LYS A 149 -21.37 -11.25 -8.77
CA LYS A 149 -21.22 -12.72 -8.72
C LYS A 149 -22.54 -13.42 -9.06
N ALA A 150 -23.66 -12.98 -8.49
CA ALA A 150 -24.98 -13.50 -8.82
C ALA A 150 -25.35 -13.30 -10.30
N ASP A 151 -24.99 -12.13 -10.86
CA ASP A 151 -25.16 -11.79 -12.28
C ASP A 151 -24.17 -12.52 -13.22
N GLY A 152 -23.30 -13.41 -12.69
CA GLY A 152 -22.33 -14.17 -13.48
C GLY A 152 -21.22 -13.35 -14.14
N LYS A 153 -21.01 -12.08 -13.73
CA LYS A 153 -19.99 -11.19 -14.34
C LYS A 153 -18.56 -11.62 -14.02
N TYR A 154 -18.34 -12.31 -12.90
CA TYR A 154 -17.03 -12.82 -12.52
C TYR A 154 -16.75 -14.17 -13.22
N LYS A 155 -16.14 -14.12 -14.40
CA LYS A 155 -15.71 -15.32 -15.16
C LYS A 155 -14.34 -15.88 -14.76
N GLY A 156 -13.78 -15.42 -13.64
CA GLY A 156 -12.42 -15.75 -13.21
C GLY A 156 -11.34 -15.10 -14.09
N ARG A 157 -10.07 -15.47 -13.84
CA ARG A 157 -8.95 -15.04 -14.68
C ARG A 157 -9.07 -15.75 -16.03
N ALA A 158 -8.97 -15.00 -17.14
CA ALA A 158 -8.94 -15.59 -18.47
C ALA A 158 -7.85 -16.69 -18.52
N PRO A 159 -8.16 -17.91 -19.01
CA PRO A 159 -7.25 -19.03 -18.95
C PRO A 159 -6.19 -18.92 -20.06
N THR A 160 -5.27 -17.96 -19.89
CA THR A 160 -4.24 -17.60 -20.88
C THR A 160 -3.31 -18.75 -21.25
N ALA A 161 -3.08 -19.68 -20.33
CA ALA A 161 -2.29 -20.88 -20.61
C ALA A 161 -3.07 -21.95 -21.37
N ARG A 162 -4.35 -22.18 -21.04
CA ARG A 162 -5.20 -23.14 -21.77
C ARG A 162 -5.53 -22.67 -23.19
N ALA A 163 -5.49 -21.37 -23.44
CA ALA A 163 -5.56 -20.83 -24.80
C ALA A 163 -4.39 -21.30 -25.69
N LYS A 164 -3.26 -21.71 -25.10
CA LYS A 164 -2.06 -22.22 -25.82
C LYS A 164 -1.97 -23.75 -25.82
N THR A 165 -3.06 -24.45 -25.52
CA THR A 165 -3.06 -25.92 -25.46
C THR A 165 -2.60 -26.58 -26.76
N ALA A 166 -3.05 -26.08 -27.92
CA ALA A 166 -2.65 -26.63 -29.21
C ALA A 166 -1.14 -26.53 -29.44
N ASP A 167 -0.54 -25.37 -29.13
CA ASP A 167 0.90 -25.15 -29.27
C ASP A 167 1.72 -26.00 -28.30
N VAL A 168 1.24 -26.17 -27.07
CA VAL A 168 1.87 -27.05 -26.06
C VAL A 168 1.90 -28.50 -26.56
N LEU A 169 0.78 -29.00 -27.10
CA LEU A 169 0.68 -30.36 -27.62
C LEU A 169 1.57 -30.57 -28.85
N ALA A 170 1.60 -29.60 -29.77
CA ALA A 170 2.44 -29.65 -30.96
C ALA A 170 3.94 -29.67 -30.62
N LEU A 171 4.38 -28.85 -29.67
CA LEU A 171 5.78 -28.83 -29.22
C LEU A 171 6.14 -30.10 -28.43
N HIS A 172 5.24 -30.60 -27.61
CA HIS A 172 5.44 -31.87 -26.90
C HIS A 172 5.54 -33.06 -27.85
N ALA A 173 4.73 -33.10 -28.92
CA ALA A 173 4.82 -34.13 -29.96
C ALA A 173 6.14 -34.08 -30.75
N ARG A 174 6.81 -32.93 -30.77
CA ARG A 174 8.16 -32.73 -31.33
C ARG A 174 9.29 -33.01 -30.32
N SER A 175 8.97 -33.63 -29.18
CA SER A 175 9.91 -34.04 -28.13
C SER A 175 10.61 -32.89 -27.37
N PHE A 176 10.06 -31.67 -27.40
CA PHE A 176 10.55 -30.59 -26.53
C PHE A 176 10.22 -30.85 -25.06
N LYS A 177 11.12 -30.45 -24.16
CA LYS A 177 10.92 -30.62 -22.72
C LYS A 177 9.98 -29.54 -22.17
N ALA A 178 9.22 -29.87 -21.12
CA ALA A 178 8.26 -28.94 -20.51
C ALA A 178 8.83 -27.55 -20.11
N PRO A 179 10.09 -27.42 -19.62
CA PRO A 179 10.70 -26.11 -19.37
C PRO A 179 10.97 -25.28 -20.63
N GLU A 180 11.31 -25.93 -21.74
CA GLU A 180 11.57 -25.28 -23.04
C GLU A 180 10.26 -24.77 -23.64
N ILE A 181 9.21 -25.59 -23.59
CA ILE A 181 7.84 -25.24 -24.02
C ILE A 181 7.31 -24.05 -23.21
N ALA A 182 7.50 -24.08 -21.88
CA ALA A 182 7.10 -23.00 -20.99
C ALA A 182 7.77 -21.67 -21.33
N THR A 183 9.07 -21.71 -21.62
CA THR A 183 9.86 -20.54 -22.00
C THR A 183 9.40 -19.99 -23.35
N GLN A 184 9.29 -20.85 -24.37
CA GLN A 184 8.90 -20.47 -25.73
C GLN A 184 7.47 -19.91 -25.81
N LEU A 185 6.55 -20.45 -25.02
CA LEU A 185 5.16 -20.00 -24.97
C LEU A 185 4.89 -18.96 -23.87
N SER A 186 5.92 -18.55 -23.12
CA SER A 186 5.80 -17.60 -22.00
C SER A 186 4.67 -17.96 -21.03
N ILE A 187 4.60 -19.23 -20.63
CA ILE A 187 3.65 -19.76 -19.64
C ILE A 187 4.41 -20.49 -18.53
N GLY A 188 3.82 -20.64 -17.35
CA GLY A 188 4.48 -21.39 -16.27
C GLY A 188 4.62 -22.88 -16.60
N VAL A 189 5.73 -23.51 -16.21
CA VAL A 189 5.98 -24.96 -16.40
C VAL A 189 4.85 -25.81 -15.80
N ALA A 190 4.32 -25.42 -14.65
CA ALA A 190 3.16 -26.07 -14.03
C ALA A 190 1.88 -26.00 -14.88
N SER A 191 1.76 -25.02 -15.80
CA SER A 191 0.64 -24.95 -16.73
C SER A 191 0.84 -25.91 -17.90
N VAL A 192 2.07 -26.08 -18.38
CA VAL A 192 2.43 -27.08 -19.41
C VAL A 192 2.07 -28.49 -18.92
N TYR A 193 2.54 -28.87 -17.73
CA TYR A 193 2.23 -30.20 -17.17
C TYR A 193 0.73 -30.43 -16.98
N ARG A 194 -0.01 -29.41 -16.52
CA ARG A 194 -1.46 -29.51 -16.34
C ARG A 194 -2.19 -29.72 -17.67
N ILE A 195 -1.77 -29.01 -18.73
CA ILE A 195 -2.34 -29.17 -20.06
C ILE A 195 -2.09 -30.59 -20.59
N LEU A 196 -0.88 -31.13 -20.42
CA LEU A 196 -0.53 -32.49 -20.84
C LEU A 196 -1.32 -33.55 -20.06
N ALA A 197 -1.48 -33.36 -18.74
CA ALA A 197 -2.27 -34.25 -17.89
C ALA A 197 -3.77 -34.22 -18.26
N ASP A 198 -4.35 -33.02 -18.42
CA ASP A 198 -5.75 -32.84 -18.84
C ASP A 198 -6.01 -33.50 -20.21
N HIS A 199 -5.07 -33.38 -21.16
CA HIS A 199 -5.18 -34.01 -22.48
C HIS A 199 -5.11 -35.54 -22.42
N LYS A 200 -4.19 -36.09 -21.63
CA LYS A 200 -4.05 -37.54 -21.44
C LYS A 200 -5.30 -38.15 -20.81
N ALA A 201 -5.88 -37.49 -19.80
CA ALA A 201 -7.12 -37.92 -19.15
C ALA A 201 -8.32 -37.94 -20.12
N THR A 202 -8.37 -37.00 -21.07
CA THR A 202 -9.43 -36.91 -22.09
C THR A 202 -9.30 -37.98 -23.18
N GLN A 203 -8.09 -38.48 -23.45
CA GLN A 203 -7.86 -39.56 -24.43
C GLN A 203 -8.09 -40.97 -23.85
N SER A 204 -8.09 -41.10 -22.52
CA SER A 204 -8.31 -42.36 -21.80
C SER A 204 -9.76 -42.60 -21.36
N ALA A 205 -10.66 -41.66 -21.66
CA ALA A 205 -12.10 -41.72 -21.39
C ALA A 205 -12.87 -41.86 -22.71
#